data_AF-A0A6J1W8G6-F1
#
_entry.id   AF-A0A6J1W8G6-F1
#
_cell.length_a   1.000
_cell.length_b   1.000
_cell.length_c   1.000
_cell.angle_alpha   90.00
_cell.angle_beta   90.00
_cell.angle_gamma   90.00
#
_symmetry.space_group_name_H-M   'P 1'
#
loop_
_entity.id
_entity.type
_entity.pdbx_description
1 polymer ?
#
loop_
_entity_poly.entity_id
_entity_poly.type
_entity_poly.pdbx_seq_one_letter_code
_entity_poly.pdbx_strand_id
1 'polypeptide(L)'
;VKMKLISCIFLATLLKAAFPQEDPNTYTECTDGYQWDAETQHCKDINECETIHHACKGEMKCINHYGGYLCLPRSASVINDVNAERAPLDSPPRPRPRPPVQPSGRPHTCSQGYEPDHYGSCVGELAGPEFQG
;
A
#
# COMPACT_ATOMS: atom_id res chain seq x y z
N VAL A 1 -52.75 41.78 10.02
CA VAL A 1 -51.36 41.29 10.26
C VAL A 1 -51.25 39.78 10.09
N LYS A 2 -52.15 38.98 10.68
CA LYS A 2 -52.20 37.51 10.57
C LYS A 2 -52.21 36.94 9.13
N MET A 3 -52.97 37.54 8.20
CA MET A 3 -53.04 37.08 6.79
C MET A 3 -51.77 37.35 5.98
N LYS A 4 -51.06 38.46 6.24
CA LYS A 4 -49.76 38.76 5.62
C LYS A 4 -48.69 37.76 6.08
N LEU A 5 -48.74 37.35 7.35
CA LEU A 5 -47.83 36.36 7.93
C LEU A 5 -48.03 34.98 7.29
N ILE A 6 -49.28 34.56 7.09
CA ILE A 6 -49.62 33.28 6.44
C ILE A 6 -49.12 33.28 4.97
N SER A 7 -49.32 34.37 4.24
CA SER A 7 -48.82 34.51 2.87
C SER A 7 -47.29 34.41 2.78
N CYS A 8 -46.56 35.01 3.72
CA CYS A 8 -45.10 34.90 3.78
C CYS A 8 -44.62 33.47 4.09
N ILE A 9 -45.34 32.74 4.96
CA ILE A 9 -45.02 31.33 5.27
C ILE A 9 -45.23 30.46 4.03
N PHE A 10 -46.35 30.62 3.32
CA PHE A 10 -46.61 29.88 2.09
C PHE A 10 -45.57 30.18 0.99
N LEU A 11 -45.19 31.46 0.81
CA LEU A 11 -44.13 31.85 -0.11
C LEU A 11 -42.78 31.23 0.29
N ALA A 12 -42.42 31.23 1.58
CA ALA A 12 -41.19 30.61 2.07
C ALA A 12 -41.17 29.08 1.89
N THR A 13 -42.31 28.41 2.09
CA THR A 13 -42.43 26.96 1.87
C THR A 13 -42.39 26.59 0.38
N LEU A 14 -42.94 27.44 -0.49
CA LEU A 14 -42.89 27.24 -1.94
C LEU A 14 -41.48 27.50 -2.50
N LEU A 15 -40.75 28.48 -1.96
CA LEU A 15 -39.33 28.66 -2.29
C LEU A 15 -38.49 27.44 -1.86
N LYS A 16 -38.72 26.88 -0.66
CA LYS A 16 -38.01 25.66 -0.22
C LYS A 16 -38.26 24.43 -1.11
N ALA A 17 -39.42 24.34 -1.77
CA ALA A 17 -39.75 23.24 -2.67
C ALA A 17 -39.18 23.42 -4.09
N ALA A 18 -38.78 24.64 -4.46
CA ALA A 18 -38.20 24.96 -5.77
C ALA A 18 -36.67 24.82 -5.82
N PHE A 19 -36.01 24.76 -4.67
CA PHE A 19 -34.61 24.37 -4.55
C PHE A 19 -34.58 22.92 -4.08
N PRO A 20 -34.05 21.97 -4.86
CA PRO A 20 -33.48 20.77 -4.26
C PRO A 20 -32.59 21.27 -3.13
N GLN A 21 -32.77 20.75 -1.91
CA GLN A 21 -31.72 20.89 -0.92
C GLN A 21 -30.56 20.07 -1.50
N GLU A 22 -29.70 20.73 -2.25
CA GLU A 22 -28.35 20.25 -2.51
C GLU A 22 -27.78 20.03 -1.12
N ASP A 23 -27.82 18.79 -0.63
CA ASP A 23 -27.24 18.44 0.65
C ASP A 23 -25.81 18.97 0.63
N PRO A 24 -25.45 19.99 1.46
CA PRO A 24 -24.13 20.62 1.37
C PRO A 24 -22.99 19.67 1.76
N ASN A 25 -23.33 18.41 2.08
CA ASN A 25 -22.43 17.38 2.56
C ASN A 25 -21.98 16.40 1.47
N THR A 26 -22.52 16.45 0.24
CA THR A 26 -22.11 15.49 -0.80
C THR A 26 -20.70 15.75 -1.35
N TYR A 27 -20.06 16.88 -1.00
CA TYR A 27 -18.68 17.21 -1.39
C TYR A 27 -17.65 17.00 -0.27
N THR A 28 -18.07 16.49 0.90
CA THR A 28 -17.19 16.26 2.07
C THR A 28 -17.10 14.79 2.45
N GLU A 29 -17.52 13.89 1.56
CA GLU A 29 -17.35 12.45 1.79
C GLU A 29 -15.97 12.01 1.30
N CYS A 30 -15.10 11.66 2.25
CA CYS A 30 -13.82 11.06 1.94
C CYS A 30 -14.03 9.67 1.32
N THR A 31 -13.17 9.31 0.38
CA THR A 31 -13.15 7.95 -0.17
C THR A 31 -12.84 6.92 0.91
N ASP A 32 -13.23 5.67 0.70
CA ASP A 32 -12.90 4.56 1.59
C ASP A 32 -11.40 4.53 1.92
N GLY A 33 -11.07 4.29 3.20
CA GLY A 33 -9.70 4.35 3.72
C GLY A 33 -9.23 5.75 4.12
N TYR A 34 -10.08 6.77 4.01
CA TYR A 34 -9.76 8.14 4.41
C TYR A 34 -10.81 8.71 5.37
N GLN A 35 -10.37 9.57 6.28
CA GLN A 35 -11.21 10.30 7.22
C GLN A 35 -11.07 11.80 7.02
N TRP A 36 -12.18 12.53 7.18
CA TRP A 36 -12.17 13.98 7.12
C TRP A 36 -11.43 14.55 8.33
N ASP A 37 -10.39 15.32 8.07
CA ASP A 37 -9.63 16.05 9.07
C ASP A 37 -10.10 17.52 9.07
N ALA A 38 -10.81 17.92 10.13
CA ALA A 38 -11.43 19.25 10.21
C ALA A 38 -10.41 20.39 10.40
N GLU A 39 -9.20 20.09 10.88
CA GLU A 39 -8.14 21.08 11.07
C GLU A 39 -7.45 21.40 9.75
N THR A 40 -7.09 20.37 9.00
CA THR A 40 -6.42 20.51 7.69
C THR A 40 -7.40 20.70 6.54
N GLN A 41 -8.70 20.48 6.76
CA GLN A 41 -9.74 20.48 5.73
C GLN A 41 -9.44 19.54 4.56
N HIS A 42 -8.81 18.40 4.86
CA HIS A 42 -8.43 17.39 3.87
C HIS A 42 -8.81 15.99 4.33
N CYS A 43 -8.97 15.08 3.37
CA CYS A 43 -9.13 13.66 3.65
C CYS A 43 -7.76 13.06 3.99
N LYS A 44 -7.61 12.66 5.25
CA LYS A 44 -6.41 12.04 5.78
C LYS A 44 -6.56 10.52 5.72
N ASP A 45 -5.50 9.85 5.26
CA ASP A 45 -5.39 8.40 5.28
C ASP A 45 -5.63 7.83 6.69
N ILE A 46 -6.49 6.81 6.78
CA ILE A 46 -6.74 6.08 8.02
C ILE A 46 -5.61 5.06 8.17
N ASN A 47 -4.93 5.05 9.32
CA ASN A 47 -3.95 4.01 9.58
C ASN A 47 -4.62 2.75 10.12
N GLU A 48 -5.01 1.82 9.25
CA GLU A 48 -5.66 0.58 9.69
C GLU A 48 -4.75 -0.33 10.50
N CYS A 49 -3.44 -0.20 10.36
CA CYS A 49 -2.49 -0.97 11.18
C CYS A 49 -2.51 -0.53 12.65
N GLU A 50 -2.93 0.70 12.95
CA GLU A 50 -3.10 1.21 14.31
C GLU A 50 -4.54 1.03 14.82
N THR A 51 -5.53 1.13 13.94
CA THR A 51 -6.94 1.07 14.33
C THR A 51 -7.51 -0.36 14.38
N ILE A 52 -7.00 -1.28 13.55
CA ILE A 52 -7.48 -2.67 13.47
C ILE A 52 -6.47 -3.61 14.13
N HIS A 53 -6.84 -4.13 15.31
CA HIS A 53 -6.09 -5.20 15.94
C HIS A 53 -6.07 -6.46 15.07
N HIS A 54 -4.87 -7.01 14.83
CA HIS A 54 -4.67 -8.17 13.97
C HIS A 54 -5.20 -7.98 12.53
N ALA A 55 -5.06 -6.79 11.96
CA ALA A 55 -5.41 -6.51 10.56
C ALA A 55 -4.85 -7.56 9.58
N CYS A 56 -3.65 -8.08 9.88
CA CYS A 56 -3.05 -9.20 9.14
C CYS A 56 -3.15 -10.52 9.91
N LYS A 57 -3.44 -11.60 9.17
CA LYS A 57 -3.50 -12.98 9.71
C LYS A 57 -2.12 -13.65 9.68
N GLY A 58 -1.89 -14.58 10.60
CA GLY A 58 -0.65 -15.39 10.66
C GLY A 58 0.60 -14.57 10.99
N GLU A 59 1.76 -15.01 10.49
CA GLU A 59 3.07 -14.36 10.70
C GLU A 59 3.33 -13.19 9.74
N MET A 60 2.27 -12.42 9.44
CA MET A 60 2.34 -11.26 8.54
C MET A 60 2.43 -9.96 9.34
N LYS A 61 3.13 -8.98 8.78
CA LYS A 61 3.26 -7.62 9.29
C LYS A 61 2.34 -6.69 8.51
N CYS A 62 1.58 -5.86 9.23
CA CYS A 62 0.79 -4.78 8.67
C CYS A 62 1.69 -3.58 8.33
N ILE A 63 1.53 -3.02 7.15
CA ILE A 63 2.20 -1.82 6.67
C ILE A 63 1.13 -0.84 6.18
N ASN A 64 1.05 0.34 6.78
CA ASN A 64 0.11 1.37 6.36
C ASN A 64 0.45 1.88 4.95
N HIS A 65 -0.56 2.11 4.11
CA HIS A 65 -0.36 2.60 2.75
C HIS A 65 -1.58 3.41 2.29
N TYR A 66 -1.39 4.51 1.56
CA TYR A 66 -2.50 5.36 1.11
C TYR A 66 -3.75 4.60 0.63
N GLY A 67 -4.87 4.85 1.31
CA GLY A 67 -6.18 4.24 1.09
C GLY A 67 -6.35 2.84 1.70
N GLY A 68 -5.43 2.39 2.57
CA GLY A 68 -5.53 1.10 3.23
C GLY A 68 -4.23 0.57 3.86
N TYR A 69 -4.07 -0.76 3.81
CA TYR A 69 -2.90 -1.42 4.37
C TYR A 69 -2.47 -2.64 3.57
N LEU A 70 -1.17 -2.95 3.66
CA LEU A 70 -0.58 -4.14 3.07
C LEU A 70 -0.17 -5.11 4.17
N CYS A 71 -0.48 -6.39 3.95
CA CYS A 71 0.04 -7.48 4.76
C CYS A 71 1.21 -8.12 4.02
N LEU A 72 2.40 -8.06 4.61
CA LEU A 72 3.60 -8.67 4.05
C LEU A 72 4.22 -9.67 5.03
N PRO A 73 4.90 -10.73 4.57
CA PRO A 73 5.72 -11.57 5.45
C PRO A 73 6.72 -10.71 6.23
N ARG A 74 7.04 -11.11 7.47
CA ARG A 74 8.07 -10.40 8.27
C ARG A 74 9.45 -10.36 7.61
N SER A 75 9.72 -11.24 6.64
CA SER A 75 10.96 -11.26 5.84
C SER A 75 10.98 -10.25 4.69
N ALA A 76 9.87 -9.56 4.39
CA ALA A 76 9.81 -8.59 3.32
C ALA A 76 10.52 -7.29 3.70
N SER A 77 11.44 -6.82 2.84
CA SER A 77 12.05 -5.50 2.94
C SER A 77 11.24 -4.49 2.13
N VAL A 78 10.58 -3.54 2.80
CA VAL A 78 9.93 -2.39 2.13
C VAL A 78 11.03 -1.38 1.83
N ILE A 79 11.35 -1.19 0.55
CA ILE A 79 12.32 -0.19 0.11
C ILE A 79 11.56 1.14 0.05
N ASN A 80 11.67 1.94 1.10
CA ASN A 80 11.18 3.32 1.09
C ASN A 80 12.16 4.15 0.27
N ASP A 81 11.93 4.23 -1.04
CA ASP A 81 12.72 5.02 -1.98
C ASP A 81 12.46 6.54 -1.84
N VAL A 82 12.53 7.07 -0.61
CA VAL A 82 12.52 8.53 -0.36
C VAL A 82 13.88 9.17 -0.65
N ASN A 83 14.93 8.35 -0.76
CA ASN A 83 16.27 8.74 -1.23
C ASN A 83 16.71 7.92 -2.46
N ALA A 84 15.76 7.55 -3.32
CA ALA A 84 16.09 7.39 -4.73
C ALA A 84 16.34 8.78 -5.31
N GLU A 85 17.39 9.45 -4.80
CA GLU A 85 18.07 10.49 -5.55
C GLU A 85 18.28 9.88 -6.92
N ARG A 86 17.60 10.46 -7.91
CA ARG A 86 17.45 9.93 -9.26
C ARG A 86 18.87 9.67 -9.74
N ALA A 87 19.32 8.43 -9.61
CA ALA A 87 20.67 8.07 -9.98
C ALA A 87 20.78 8.51 -11.45
N PRO A 88 21.79 9.31 -11.83
CA PRO A 88 22.02 9.63 -13.23
C PRO A 88 21.85 8.35 -14.05
N LEU A 89 21.20 8.41 -15.20
CA LEU A 89 20.89 7.22 -16.04
C LEU A 89 22.14 6.36 -16.36
N ASP A 90 23.34 6.91 -16.14
CA ASP A 90 24.66 6.26 -16.28
C ASP A 90 25.26 5.67 -14.99
N SER A 91 24.53 5.67 -13.87
CA SER A 91 25.04 5.12 -12.62
C SER A 91 24.93 3.59 -12.63
N PRO A 92 25.99 2.84 -12.27
CA PRO A 92 25.87 1.39 -12.15
C PRO A 92 24.83 1.03 -11.09
N PRO A 93 24.00 -0.02 -11.31
CA PRO A 93 22.96 -0.42 -10.38
C PRO A 93 23.56 -0.71 -9.00
N ARG A 94 22.93 -0.17 -7.95
CA ARG A 94 23.38 -0.39 -6.57
C ARG A 94 23.35 -1.90 -6.28
N PRO A 95 24.43 -2.48 -5.73
CA PRO A 95 24.46 -3.91 -5.42
C PRO A 95 23.31 -4.27 -4.50
N ARG A 96 22.57 -5.33 -4.85
CA ARG A 96 21.47 -5.84 -4.02
C ARG A 96 22.05 -6.22 -2.64
N PRO A 97 21.42 -5.84 -1.50
CA PRO A 97 21.88 -6.26 -0.18
C PRO A 97 22.02 -7.78 -0.13
N ARG A 98 23.17 -8.28 0.31
CA ARG A 98 23.40 -9.73 0.43
C ARG A 98 22.45 -10.27 1.51
N PRO A 99 21.68 -11.35 1.24
CA PRO A 99 20.86 -11.98 2.27
C PRO A 99 21.72 -12.37 3.49
N PRO A 100 21.16 -12.33 4.71
CA PRO A 100 21.87 -12.80 5.89
C PRO A 100 22.25 -14.27 5.71
N VAL A 101 23.55 -14.56 5.87
CA VAL A 101 24.11 -15.91 5.80
C VAL A 101 23.53 -16.71 6.97
N GLN A 102 22.69 -17.70 6.67
CA GLN A 102 22.27 -18.67 7.69
C GLN A 102 23.41 -19.64 7.96
N PRO A 103 23.71 -20.00 9.23
CA PRO A 103 24.74 -20.96 9.55
C PRO A 103 24.38 -22.34 8.97
N SER A 104 25.28 -22.82 8.12
CA SER A 104 25.16 -23.99 7.26
C SER A 104 25.04 -25.30 8.03
N GLY A 105 24.02 -26.08 7.68
CA GLY A 105 23.88 -27.47 8.09
C GLY A 105 23.55 -28.35 6.89
N ARG A 106 24.54 -28.64 6.04
CA ARG A 106 24.68 -29.92 5.29
C ARG A 106 25.95 -29.94 4.42
N PRO A 107 26.57 -31.13 4.21
CA PRO A 107 27.78 -31.26 3.41
C PRO A 107 27.56 -30.87 1.95
N HIS A 108 28.58 -30.21 1.44
CA HIS A 108 28.80 -29.64 0.12
C HIS A 108 28.87 -30.74 -0.95
N THR A 109 27.73 -31.14 -1.49
CA THR A 109 27.65 -31.82 -2.78
C THR A 109 26.59 -31.13 -3.61
N CYS A 110 27.03 -30.45 -4.66
CA CYS A 110 26.15 -29.85 -5.64
C CYS A 110 25.43 -30.94 -6.45
N SER A 111 24.19 -30.69 -6.84
CA SER A 111 23.42 -31.55 -7.73
C SER A 111 24.12 -31.73 -9.08
N GLN A 112 23.87 -32.85 -9.76
CA GLN A 112 24.52 -33.19 -11.02
C GLN A 112 24.32 -32.07 -12.06
N GLY A 113 25.43 -31.55 -12.62
CA GLY A 113 25.45 -30.39 -13.53
C GLY A 113 25.72 -29.04 -12.86
N TYR A 114 26.00 -29.02 -11.55
CA TYR A 114 26.35 -27.81 -10.81
C TYR A 114 27.71 -27.99 -10.12
N GLU A 115 28.58 -26.99 -10.23
CA GLU A 115 29.85 -26.94 -9.51
C GLU A 115 29.82 -25.85 -8.41
N PRO A 116 30.45 -26.07 -7.26
CA PRO A 116 30.57 -25.04 -6.24
C PRO A 116 31.54 -23.95 -6.71
N ASP A 117 31.11 -22.70 -6.63
CA ASP A 117 31.99 -21.54 -6.83
C ASP A 117 32.99 -21.39 -5.68
N HIS A 118 33.89 -20.41 -5.77
CA HIS A 118 34.88 -20.10 -4.73
C HIS A 118 34.24 -19.75 -3.36
N TYR A 119 32.93 -19.49 -3.34
CA TYR A 119 32.14 -19.15 -2.17
C TYR A 119 31.23 -20.31 -1.70
N GLY A 120 31.36 -21.50 -2.30
CA GLY A 120 30.59 -22.69 -1.95
C GLY A 120 29.14 -22.68 -2.43
N SER A 121 28.80 -21.80 -3.38
CA SER A 121 27.47 -21.76 -4.02
C SER A 121 27.47 -22.61 -5.29
N CYS A 122 26.50 -23.51 -5.41
CA CYS A 122 26.37 -24.36 -6.59
C CYS A 122 25.88 -23.56 -7.80
N VAL A 123 26.72 -23.42 -8.82
CA VAL A 123 26.40 -22.73 -10.08
C VAL A 123 26.40 -23.74 -11.23
N GLY A 124 25.41 -23.65 -12.10
CA GLY A 124 25.28 -24.49 -13.29
C GLY A 124 25.22 -23.60 -14.52
N GLU A 125 26.04 -23.92 -15.52
CA GLU A 125 25.97 -23.27 -16.84
C GLU A 125 24.70 -23.78 -17.53
N LEU A 126 23.81 -22.89 -17.99
CA LEU A 126 22.68 -23.28 -18.85
C LEU A 126 23.21 -23.72 -20.22
N ALA A 127 23.70 -24.95 -20.29
CA ALA A 127 23.85 -25.69 -21.54
C ALA A 127 22.67 -26.67 -21.63
N GLY A 128 21.67 -26.34 -22.46
CA GLY A 128 20.81 -27.38 -23.04
C GLY A 128 21.64 -28.29 -23.97
N PRO A 129 21.16 -29.46 -24.42
CA PRO A 129 19.76 -29.84 -24.64
C PRO A 129 19.41 -31.24 -24.02
N GLU A 130 18.30 -31.84 -24.48
CA GLU A 130 17.76 -33.18 -24.15
C GLU A 130 16.60 -33.22 -23.13
N PHE A 131 15.46 -32.73 -23.58
CA PHE A 131 14.17 -33.37 -23.24
C PHE A 131 14.18 -34.78 -23.87
N GLN A 132 14.48 -35.81 -23.07
CA GLN A 132 14.01 -37.17 -23.33
C GLN A 132 12.80 -37.40 -22.42
N GLY A 133 11.63 -37.55 -23.04
CA GLY A 133 10.35 -37.88 -22.40
C GLY A 133 9.26 -37.97 -23.44
#